data_AF-A0A958UIF7-F1
#
_entry.id   AF-A0A958UIF7-F1
#
_cell.length_a   1.000
_cell.length_b   1.000
_cell.length_c   1.000
_cell.angle_alpha   90.00
_cell.angle_beta   90.00
_cell.angle_gamma   90.00
#
_symmetry.space_group_name_H-M   'P 1'
#
loop_
_entity.id
_entity.type
_entity.pdbx_description
1 polymer ?
#
loop_
_entity_poly.entity_id
_entity_poly.type
_entity_poly.pdbx_seq_one_letter_code
_entity_poly.pdbx_strand_id
1 'polypeptide(L)'
;MCQTLVNKYNVAGPRYTSYPTVPYWDAETFSLKQWKQVLKQSFDESNIKEGISLYLHLPFCESLCTFCGCHKRITKRHEVE
;
A
#
# COMPACT_ATOMS: atom_id res chain seq x y z
N MET A 1 -17.87 25.82 -6.96
CA MET A 1 -17.70 24.37 -7.23
C MET A 1 -18.97 23.90 -7.94
N CYS A 2 -18.88 23.20 -9.09
CA CYS A 2 -20.07 22.89 -9.91
C CYS A 2 -20.82 21.68 -9.33
N GLN A 3 -21.93 21.92 -8.64
CA GLN A 3 -22.75 20.89 -7.98
C GLN A 3 -23.15 19.75 -8.93
N THR A 4 -23.40 20.10 -10.20
CA THR A 4 -23.76 19.15 -11.26
C THR A 4 -22.68 18.09 -11.50
N LEU A 5 -21.39 18.47 -11.46
CA LEU A 5 -20.29 17.53 -11.67
C LEU A 5 -20.10 16.62 -10.46
N VAL A 6 -20.18 17.16 -9.25
CA VAL A 6 -20.06 16.37 -8.02
C VAL A 6 -21.18 15.33 -7.96
N ASN A 7 -22.43 15.72 -8.22
CA ASN A 7 -23.57 14.79 -8.24
C ASN A 7 -23.42 13.70 -9.32
N LYS A 8 -22.79 14.01 -10.46
CA LYS A 8 -22.56 13.04 -11.55
C LYS A 8 -21.49 12.01 -11.20
N TYR A 9 -20.41 12.40 -10.53
CA TYR A 9 -19.23 11.55 -10.32
C TYR A 9 -19.07 11.03 -8.89
N ASN A 10 -19.93 11.42 -7.94
CA ASN A 10 -19.96 10.86 -6.59
C ASN A 10 -20.59 9.45 -6.58
N VAL A 11 -19.91 8.52 -7.25
CA VAL A 11 -20.26 7.10 -7.35
C VAL A 11 -19.09 6.25 -6.86
N ALA A 12 -19.35 5.00 -6.50
CA ALA A 12 -18.29 4.09 -6.09
C ALA A 12 -17.26 3.91 -7.22
N GLY A 13 -15.99 4.13 -6.91
CA GLY A 13 -14.89 4.04 -7.85
C GLY A 13 -13.73 3.20 -7.30
N PRO A 14 -12.82 2.75 -8.18
CA PRO A 14 -11.64 2.02 -7.77
C PRO A 14 -10.71 2.88 -6.91
N ARG A 15 -10.09 2.26 -5.91
CA ARG A 15 -9.11 2.92 -5.04
C ARG A 15 -7.72 2.89 -5.69
N TYR A 16 -7.32 3.99 -6.31
CA TYR A 16 -5.98 4.13 -6.91
C TYR A 16 -4.94 4.47 -5.85
N THR A 17 -4.21 3.45 -5.36
CA THR A 17 -3.10 3.60 -4.40
C THR A 17 -1.73 3.31 -5.01
N SER A 18 -1.70 2.62 -6.15
CA SER A 18 -0.50 2.30 -6.91
C SER A 18 -0.87 2.16 -8.40
N TYR A 19 0.14 2.21 -9.27
CA TYR A 19 0.00 1.87 -10.68
C TYR A 19 1.18 0.98 -11.12
N PRO A 20 0.92 -0.17 -11.78
CA PRO A 20 -0.40 -0.78 -11.96
C PRO A 20 -1.03 -1.17 -10.61
N THR A 21 -2.37 -1.22 -10.56
CA THR A 21 -3.09 -1.64 -9.34
C THR A 21 -2.88 -3.14 -9.10
N VAL A 22 -2.98 -3.57 -7.83
CA VAL A 22 -2.70 -4.95 -7.39
C VAL A 22 -3.35 -6.05 -8.25
N PRO A 23 -4.60 -5.94 -8.72
CA PRO A 23 -5.22 -6.98 -9.57
C PRO A 23 -4.51 -7.24 -10.90
N TYR A 24 -3.65 -6.32 -11.36
CA TYR A 24 -2.87 -6.45 -12.60
C TYR A 24 -1.46 -6.97 -12.35
N TRP A 25 -1.09 -7.29 -11.10
CA TRP A 25 0.22 -7.85 -10.80
C TRP A 25 0.25 -9.32 -11.23
N ASP A 26 1.24 -9.69 -12.03
CA ASP A 26 1.48 -11.07 -12.46
C ASP A 26 2.53 -11.71 -11.54
N ALA A 27 2.08 -12.60 -10.67
CA ALA A 27 2.95 -13.31 -9.74
C ALA A 27 3.84 -14.36 -10.41
N GLU A 28 3.46 -14.88 -11.59
CA GLU A 28 4.24 -15.91 -12.31
C GLU A 28 5.51 -15.32 -12.91
N THR A 29 5.49 -14.03 -13.25
CA THR A 29 6.64 -13.31 -13.79
C THR A 29 7.59 -12.75 -12.73
N PHE A 30 7.23 -12.83 -11.44
CA PHE A 30 8.06 -12.28 -10.37
C PHE A 30 9.41 -13.01 -10.28
N SER A 31 10.50 -12.24 -10.29
CA SER A 31 11.85 -12.75 -10.10
C SER A 31 12.60 -11.95 -9.05
N LEU A 32 13.06 -12.64 -8.00
CA LEU A 32 13.91 -12.03 -6.97
C LEU A 32 15.19 -11.42 -7.56
N LYS A 33 15.76 -12.04 -8.60
CA LYS A 33 16.97 -11.54 -9.27
C LYS A 33 16.69 -10.20 -9.96
N GLN A 34 15.59 -10.12 -10.72
CA GLN A 34 15.19 -8.89 -11.40
C GLN A 34 14.81 -7.80 -10.39
N TRP A 35 14.06 -8.14 -9.35
CA TRP A 35 13.69 -7.20 -8.29
C TRP A 35 14.92 -6.56 -7.62
N LYS A 36 15.94 -7.36 -7.27
CA LYS A 36 17.20 -6.85 -6.69
C LYS A 36 17.94 -5.91 -7.65
N GLN A 37 17.90 -6.20 -8.95
CA GLN A 37 18.52 -5.34 -9.96
C GLN A 37 17.80 -3.98 -10.04
N VAL A 38 16.47 -4.00 -10.11
CA VAL A 38 15.65 -2.78 -10.15
C VAL A 38 15.83 -1.95 -8.88
N LEU A 39 15.84 -2.58 -7.70
CA LEU A 39 16.06 -1.89 -6.43
C LEU A 39 17.39 -1.12 -6.40
N LYS A 40 18.49 -1.77 -6.84
CA LYS A 40 19.81 -1.12 -6.90
C LYS A 40 19.81 0.05 -7.88
N GLN A 41 19.25 -0.16 -9.08
CA GLN A 41 19.13 0.88 -10.09
C GLN A 41 18.36 2.10 -9.55
N SER A 42 17.18 1.90 -8.96
CA SER A 42 16.38 2.99 -8.41
C SER A 42 17.09 3.72 -7.27
N PHE A 43 17.82 2.98 -6.42
CA PHE A 43 18.63 3.58 -5.37
C PHE A 43 19.75 4.45 -5.94
N ASP A 44 20.50 3.95 -6.92
CA ASP A 44 21.58 4.71 -7.58
C ASP A 44 21.04 5.97 -8.28
N GLU A 45 19.82 5.91 -8.84
CA GLU A 45 19.16 7.02 -9.54
C GLU A 45 18.62 8.11 -8.59
N SER A 46 18.02 7.76 -7.44
CA SER A 46 17.29 8.73 -6.61
C SER A 46 17.91 9.04 -5.23
N ASN A 47 18.79 8.18 -4.69
CA ASN A 47 19.22 8.26 -3.30
C ASN A 47 19.90 9.58 -2.91
N ILE A 48 20.62 10.23 -3.83
CA ILE A 48 21.30 11.51 -3.56
C ILE A 48 20.30 12.60 -3.17
N LYS A 49 19.07 12.58 -3.71
CA LYS A 49 18.05 13.60 -3.47
C LYS A 49 16.94 13.12 -2.54
N GLU A 50 16.51 11.87 -2.69
CA GLU A 50 15.30 11.35 -2.04
C GLU A 50 15.60 10.46 -0.82
N GLY A 51 16.79 9.86 -0.75
CA GLY A 51 17.16 8.91 0.31
C GLY A 51 16.36 7.60 0.26
N ILE A 52 16.26 6.92 1.41
CA ILE A 52 15.49 5.67 1.59
C ILE A 52 14.24 5.97 2.41
N SER A 53 13.09 5.48 1.95
CA SER A 53 11.85 5.43 2.74
C SER A 53 11.63 4.02 3.28
N LEU A 54 11.34 3.91 4.58
CA LEU A 54 11.07 2.64 5.27
C LEU A 54 9.60 2.58 5.67
N TYR A 55 8.93 1.49 5.29
CA TYR A 55 7.56 1.19 5.70
C TYR A 55 7.56 0.02 6.68
N LEU A 56 7.03 0.25 7.89
CA LEU A 56 6.81 -0.79 8.90
C LEU A 56 5.31 -0.95 9.14
N HIS A 57 4.80 -2.16 8.92
CA HIS A 57 3.39 -2.46 9.16
C HIS A 57 3.20 -3.02 10.57
N LEU A 58 2.43 -2.33 11.41
CA LEU A 58 2.03 -2.79 12.75
C LEU A 58 0.55 -3.21 12.69
N PRO A 59 0.24 -4.50 12.51
CA PRO A 59 -1.12 -4.94 12.24
C PRO A 59 -1.98 -5.08 13.50
N PHE A 60 -1.51 -4.76 14.70
CA PHE A 60 -2.21 -5.15 15.93
C PHE A 60 -3.19 -4.08 16.41
N CYS A 61 -4.38 -4.50 16.84
CA CYS A 61 -5.37 -3.62 17.46
C CYS A 61 -6.02 -4.33 18.66
N GLU A 62 -6.25 -3.57 19.74
CA GLU A 62 -6.91 -4.06 20.97
C GLU A 62 -8.38 -4.46 20.79
N SER A 63 -9.06 -3.75 19.88
CA SER A 63 -10.51 -3.86 19.69
C SER A 63 -10.90 -3.84 18.22
N LEU A 64 -12.00 -4.52 17.92
CA LEU A 64 -12.59 -4.50 16.59
C LEU A 64 -13.36 -3.19 16.35
N CYS A 65 -12.85 -2.35 15.45
CA CYS A 65 -13.63 -1.26 14.86
C CYS A 65 -14.39 -1.79 13.63
N THR A 66 -15.73 -1.79 13.68
CA THR A 66 -16.58 -2.40 12.63
C THR A 66 -16.47 -1.74 11.26
N PHE A 67 -16.06 -0.47 11.20
CA PHE A 67 -15.84 0.26 9.95
C PHE A 67 -14.45 0.03 9.32
N CYS A 68 -13.52 -0.63 10.03
CA CYS A 68 -12.11 -0.64 9.65
C CYS A 68 -11.81 -1.72 8.59
N GLY A 69 -11.42 -1.30 7.38
CA GLY A 69 -10.97 -2.16 6.27
C GLY A 69 -9.46 -2.38 6.16
N CYS A 70 -8.66 -1.99 7.16
CA CYS A 70 -7.20 -2.14 7.12
C CYS A 70 -6.76 -3.61 7.29
N HIS A 71 -5.58 -3.95 6.74
CA HIS A 71 -4.88 -5.20 7.02
C HIS A 71 -4.40 -5.19 8.48
N LYS A 72 -5.09 -5.93 9.34
CA LYS A 72 -4.88 -5.92 10.80
C LYS A 72 -5.27 -7.25 11.43
N ARG A 73 -4.87 -7.43 12.69
CA ARG A 73 -5.16 -8.56 13.57
C ARG A 73 -5.61 -8.01 14.92
N ILE A 74 -6.80 -8.42 15.37
CA ILE A 74 -7.31 -8.03 16.69
C ILE A 74 -6.75 -9.01 17.73
N THR A 75 -6.07 -8.49 18.76
CA THR A 75 -5.47 -9.29 19.84
C THR A 75 -5.34 -8.46 21.11
N LYS A 76 -5.37 -9.12 22.27
CA LYS A 76 -5.10 -8.55 23.61
C LYS A 76 -3.95 -9.28 24.33
N ARG A 77 -3.23 -10.12 23.57
CA ARG A 77 -2.11 -10.91 24.09
C ARG A 77 -0.85 -10.07 23.95
N HIS A 78 -0.47 -9.42 25.04
CA HIS A 78 0.74 -8.59 25.17
C HIS A 78 2.01 -9.42 25.45
N GLU A 79 1.92 -10.74 25.50
CA GLU A 79 3.06 -11.64 25.82
C GLU A 79 4.22 -11.58 24.82
N VAL A 80 4.00 -10.96 23.65
CA VAL A 80 4.96 -10.80 22.56
C VAL A 80 5.32 -9.33 22.29
N GLU A 81 4.84 -8.43 23.15
CA GLU A 81 5.36 -7.05 23.27
C GLU A 81 6.58 -7.03 24.19
#